data_AF-F7RU65-F1
#
_entry.id   AF-F7RU65-F1
#
_cell.length_a   1.000
_cell.length_b   1.000
_cell.length_c   1.000
_cell.angle_alpha   90.00
_cell.angle_beta   90.00
_cell.angle_gamma   90.00
#
_symmetry.space_group_name_H-M   'P 1'
#
loop_
_entity.id
_entity.type
_entity.pdbx_description
1 polymer ?
#
loop_
_entity_poly.entity_id
_entity_poly.type
_entity_poly.pdbx_seq_one_letter_code
_entity_poly.pdbx_strand_id
1 'polypeptide(L)'
;MAGNDKQDDRNQSRNQGAKHEQRRLVVNSPDQAVAMVQRQYRGKVLSVQSSGTGYRVKILNNDGQVFSVSVDAATGRVSRN
;
A
#
# COMPACT_ATOMS: atom_id res chain seq x y z
N MET A 1 49.48 -9.46 14.52
CA MET A 1 48.01 -9.52 14.72
C MET A 1 47.49 -8.09 14.75
N ALA A 2 47.01 -7.60 13.60
CA ALA A 2 46.27 -6.35 13.40
C ALA A 2 45.78 -6.46 11.95
N GLY A 3 44.54 -6.86 11.68
CA GLY A 3 43.34 -6.08 11.96
C GLY A 3 42.84 -5.62 10.60
N ASN A 4 41.98 -6.42 9.98
CA ASN A 4 41.39 -6.13 8.68
C ASN A 4 40.37 -4.99 8.82
N ASP A 5 40.75 -3.78 8.42
CA ASP A 5 39.83 -2.67 8.26
C ASP A 5 39.02 -2.83 6.96
N LYS A 6 37.97 -3.64 7.04
CA LYS A 6 36.78 -3.56 6.19
C LYS A 6 35.88 -2.46 6.72
N GLN A 7 35.37 -1.60 5.84
CA GLN A 7 33.91 -1.36 5.70
C GLN A 7 33.62 -0.35 4.59
N ASP A 8 33.30 -0.91 3.42
CA ASP A 8 32.53 -0.26 2.36
C ASP A 8 31.06 -0.24 2.81
N ASP A 9 30.63 0.85 3.45
CA ASP A 9 29.24 1.05 3.89
C ASP A 9 28.66 2.30 3.20
N ARG A 10 28.51 2.23 1.87
CA ARG A 10 27.65 3.14 1.11
C ARG A 10 26.30 2.48 0.84
N ASN A 11 25.60 2.15 1.92
CA ASN A 11 24.22 1.68 1.82
C ASN A 11 23.31 2.84 1.42
N GLN A 12 22.77 2.73 0.21
CA GLN A 12 21.79 3.62 -0.39
C GLN A 12 20.48 3.55 0.41
N SER A 13 20.25 4.48 1.33
CA SER A 13 18.91 4.81 1.80
C SER A 13 18.55 6.21 1.36
N ARG A 14 18.35 6.35 0.04
CA ARG A 14 17.64 7.49 -0.51
C ARG A 14 16.16 7.31 -0.20
N ASN A 15 15.60 8.38 0.35
CA ASN A 15 14.23 8.80 0.16
C ASN A 15 13.20 8.22 1.13
N GLN A 16 12.90 8.99 2.19
CA GLN A 16 11.55 9.52 2.48
C GLN A 16 11.53 10.29 3.81
N GLY A 17 12.27 11.41 3.84
CA GLY A 17 12.06 12.48 4.81
C GLY A 17 11.03 13.47 4.27
N ALA A 18 9.75 13.23 4.52
CA ALA A 18 8.68 14.23 4.38
C ALA A 18 7.43 13.78 5.17
N LYS A 19 7.61 13.44 6.45
CA LYS A 19 6.50 13.32 7.41
C LYS A 19 6.05 14.72 7.84
N HIS A 20 5.52 15.50 6.91
CA HIS A 20 4.71 16.66 7.25
C HIS A 20 3.33 16.14 7.63
N GLU A 21 3.09 16.01 8.94
CA GLU A 21 1.81 16.26 9.62
C GLU A 21 0.54 16.06 8.76
N GLN A 22 0.43 14.87 8.15
CA GLN A 22 -0.72 14.52 7.34
C GLN A 22 -1.85 14.22 8.31
N ARG A 23 -2.98 14.90 8.11
CA ARG A 23 -4.32 14.50 8.58
C ARG A 23 -4.32 12.99 8.80
N ARG A 24 -4.63 12.56 10.02
CA ARG A 24 -4.51 11.18 10.51
C ARG A 24 -5.48 10.24 9.76
N LEU A 25 -5.30 10.09 8.46
CA LEU A 25 -6.02 9.15 7.62
C LEU A 25 -5.50 7.77 8.02
N VAL A 26 -6.41 6.81 8.14
CA VAL A 26 -6.06 5.42 8.43
C VAL A 26 -5.27 4.82 7.26
N VAL A 27 -5.56 5.27 6.04
CA VAL A 27 -4.94 4.80 4.81
C VAL A 27 -4.31 5.98 4.09
N ASN A 28 -2.98 6.02 4.04
CA ASN A 28 -2.24 7.13 3.42
C ASN A 28 -1.54 6.73 2.12
N SER A 29 -1.60 5.44 1.75
CA SER A 29 -0.86 4.91 0.62
C SER A 29 -1.63 3.83 -0.13
N PRO A 30 -1.46 3.76 -1.46
CA PRO A 30 -2.09 2.72 -2.27
C PRO A 30 -1.70 1.30 -1.82
N ASP A 31 -0.45 1.07 -1.46
CA ASP A 31 0.03 -0.22 -0.94
C ASP A 31 -0.68 -0.64 0.35
N GLN A 32 -0.97 0.33 1.22
CA GLN A 32 -1.72 0.08 2.45
C GLN A 32 -3.17 -0.32 2.14
N ALA A 33 -3.80 0.34 1.17
CA ALA A 33 -5.14 -0.04 0.69
C ALA A 33 -5.14 -1.45 0.12
N VAL A 34 -4.14 -1.78 -0.71
CA VAL A 34 -3.93 -3.12 -1.28
C VAL A 34 -3.80 -4.18 -0.19
N ALA A 35 -2.96 -3.94 0.82
CA ALA A 35 -2.76 -4.88 1.93
C ALA A 35 -4.07 -5.14 2.70
N MET A 36 -4.87 -4.10 2.97
CA MET A 36 -6.16 -4.28 3.64
C MET A 36 -7.15 -5.06 2.79
N VAL A 37 -7.20 -4.76 1.50
CA VAL A 37 -8.09 -5.44 0.56
C VAL A 37 -7.71 -6.90 0.39
N GLN A 38 -6.43 -7.23 0.25
CA GLN A 38 -5.95 -8.62 0.11
C GLN A 38 -6.26 -9.48 1.35
N ARG A 39 -6.37 -8.88 2.53
CA ARG A 39 -6.76 -9.59 3.76
C ARG A 39 -8.22 -10.02 3.77
N GLN A 40 -9.10 -9.24 3.13
CA GLN A 40 -10.54 -9.56 3.05
C GLN A 40 -10.90 -10.35 1.80
N TYR A 41 -10.30 -10.00 0.66
CA TYR A 41 -10.65 -10.55 -0.65
C TYR A 41 -9.51 -11.41 -1.16
N ARG A 42 -9.81 -12.68 -1.42
CA ARG A 42 -8.88 -13.59 -2.11
C ARG A 42 -8.93 -13.31 -3.61
N GLY A 43 -7.78 -13.07 -4.21
CA GLY A 43 -7.67 -12.78 -5.64
C GLY A 43 -6.40 -12.01 -5.97
N LYS A 44 -6.21 -11.75 -7.25
CA LYS A 44 -5.09 -10.95 -7.76
C LYS A 44 -5.51 -9.49 -7.89
N VAL A 45 -4.76 -8.61 -7.25
CA VAL A 45 -4.93 -7.17 -7.46
C VAL A 45 -4.38 -6.82 -8.84
N LEU A 46 -5.22 -6.19 -9.65
CA LEU A 46 -4.86 -5.76 -11.01
C LEU A 46 -4.36 -4.33 -11.02
N SER A 47 -5.00 -3.45 -10.24
CA SER A 47 -4.67 -2.04 -10.21
C SER A 47 -5.20 -1.40 -8.94
N VAL A 48 -4.51 -0.38 -8.44
CA VAL A 48 -4.99 0.51 -7.39
C VAL A 48 -4.97 1.94 -7.90
N GLN A 49 -6.04 2.66 -7.65
CA GLN A 49 -6.22 4.05 -8.07
C GLN A 49 -6.69 4.87 -6.87
N SER A 50 -6.09 6.02 -6.63
CA SER A 50 -6.62 6.99 -5.67
C SER A 50 -7.94 7.56 -6.22
N SER A 51 -8.98 7.60 -5.39
CA SER A 51 -10.32 8.05 -5.78
C SER A 51 -10.90 8.94 -4.70
N GLY A 52 -10.95 10.25 -4.95
CA GLY A 52 -11.55 11.23 -4.04
C GLY A 52 -10.98 11.15 -2.62
N THR A 53 -11.79 10.65 -1.69
CA THR A 53 -11.46 10.49 -0.26
C THR A 53 -10.88 9.12 0.09
N GLY A 54 -10.45 8.33 -0.90
CA GLY A 54 -10.04 6.95 -0.70
C GLY A 54 -9.25 6.34 -1.85
N TYR A 55 -9.29 5.02 -1.92
CA TYR A 55 -8.63 4.21 -2.94
C TYR A 55 -9.62 3.23 -3.55
N ARG A 56 -9.43 2.92 -4.82
CA ARG A 56 -10.18 1.91 -5.56
C ARG A 56 -9.21 0.85 -6.05
N VAL A 57 -9.44 -0.38 -5.63
CA VAL A 57 -8.62 -1.54 -5.97
C VAL A 57 -9.42 -2.44 -6.90
N LYS A 58 -8.90 -2.70 -8.10
CA LYS A 58 -9.47 -3.70 -9.02
C LYS A 58 -8.87 -5.06 -8.68
N ILE A 59 -9.73 -6.06 -8.51
CA ILE A 59 -9.34 -7.42 -8.13
C ILE A 59 -9.94 -8.40 -9.12
N LEU A 60 -9.14 -9.36 -9.54
CA LEU A 60 -9.56 -10.59 -10.20
C LEU A 60 -9.72 -11.69 -9.15
N ASN A 61 -10.93 -12.18 -8.90
CA ASN A 61 -11.09 -13.38 -8.07
C ASN A 61 -10.70 -14.65 -8.83
N ASN A 62 -10.67 -15.76 -8.09
CA ASN A 62 -10.39 -17.08 -8.65
C ASN A 62 -11.47 -17.56 -9.63
N ASP A 63 -12.70 -17.02 -9.53
CA ASP A 63 -13.79 -17.29 -10.48
C ASP A 63 -13.61 -16.57 -11.83
N GLY A 64 -12.57 -15.75 -11.99
CA GLY A 64 -12.30 -15.00 -13.22
C GLY A 64 -13.09 -13.69 -13.36
N GLN A 65 -13.81 -13.28 -12.31
CA GLN A 65 -14.56 -12.03 -12.27
C GLN A 65 -13.68 -10.88 -11.77
N VAL A 66 -13.72 -9.76 -12.49
CA VAL A 66 -13.09 -8.52 -12.07
C VAL A 66 -14.11 -7.64 -11.35
N PHE A 67 -13.82 -7.28 -10.11
CA PHE A 67 -14.64 -6.34 -9.33
C PHE A 67 -13.78 -5.25 -8.71
N SER A 68 -14.43 -4.16 -8.32
CA SER A 68 -13.77 -3.01 -7.71
C SER A 68 -14.09 -2.95 -6.23
N VAL A 69 -13.06 -2.75 -5.42
CA VAL A 69 -13.18 -2.55 -3.98
C VAL A 69 -12.77 -1.12 -3.65
N SER A 70 -13.65 -0.40 -2.98
CA SER A 70 -13.41 0.93 -2.47
C SER A 70 -12.88 0.86 -1.04
N VAL A 71 -11.87 1.65 -0.74
CA VAL A 71 -11.25 1.78 0.57
C VAL A 71 -11.32 3.25 0.98
N ASP A 72 -12.03 3.54 2.06
CA ASP A 72 -12.11 4.90 2.60
C ASP A 72 -10.82 5.26 3.32
N ALA A 73 -10.16 6.37 2.95
CA ALA A 73 -8.87 6.73 3.54
C ALA A 73 -8.99 7.23 4.98
N ALA A 74 -10.13 7.84 5.33
CA ALA A 74 -10.36 8.40 6.66
C ALA A 74 -10.64 7.32 7.71
N THR A 75 -11.44 6.30 7.35
CA THR A 75 -11.91 5.26 8.28
C THR A 75 -11.28 3.89 8.06
N GLY A 76 -10.65 3.66 6.91
CA GLY A 76 -10.14 2.34 6.52
C GLY A 76 -11.23 1.34 6.14
N ARG A 77 -12.49 1.79 5.98
CA ARG A 77 -13.59 0.92 5.57
C ARG A 77 -13.38 0.40 4.17
N VAL A 78 -13.51 -0.91 4.02
CA VAL A 78 -13.38 -1.61 2.74
C VAL A 78 -14.76 -2.06 2.29
N SER A 79 -15.16 -1.73 1.07
CA SER A 79 -16.46 -2.09 0.51
C SER A 79 -16.34 -2.50 -0.95
N ARG A 80 -17.03 -3.57 -1.34
CA ARG A 80 -17.11 -4.05 -2.73
C ARG A 80 -18.28 -3.37 -3.44
N ASN A 81 -18.06 -2.92 -4.67
CA ASN A 81 -19.09 -2.44 -5.59
C ASN A 81 -19.20 -3.39 -6.79
#